data_AF-A0A383W214-F1
#
_entry.id   AF-A0A383W214-F1
#
_cell.length_a   1.000
_cell.length_b   1.000
_cell.length_c   1.000
_cell.angle_alpha   90.00
_cell.angle_beta   90.00
_cell.angle_gamma   90.00
#
_symmetry.space_group_name_H-M   'P 1'
#
loop_
_entity.id
_entity.type
_entity.pdbx_description
1 polymer ?
#
loop_
_entity_poly.entity_id
_entity_poly.type
_entity_poly.pdbx_seq_one_letter_code
_entity_poly.pdbx_strand_id
1 'polypeptide(L)'
;MGGEAQASARKLKAAVLARLQDDGASQHRDGLLKALQLCERFINSNAASDEAYAVLKQEVAKAMLQSQQQAKPKAQQSAAGWKPAGPAAAKKAVSIRTASKRSTDIFEQQQPPATEQPTSSHCGAGSSGSGLSLSAAAAAAELRAKQQVATVLSPDLNVVPTLLLEHKAHLTENAFDRIVKQQDRLAQEEDQQWQADKQRQQAQLRAQLAAQLAEREAQKEAERQAQLREIRETDEALAAAYQAELQETQQLRAAQQRQWNLYRQQQEEAEAVRQAQAEAAAREQAIERAELAAAEAAEAAAAAARAAENRAKLEAFKAEALAGAEAKRLAAAARLEQERRYTEECKKAMDAAEAKRLADQQAWRDRQRAKYERAGGLSLERKAERDAIAAEEKAAREAAAYEARQAADTAARKAAQQQAAQRTAQNLQQQMAEKQALRQAAAVQKLADAAAAALAKQQLEDTLKAEKVQRKTAKQQQLQQQKQELTEWRQRKFDELNAPLAEADSWVHKKVLHGERAFTNLRDNRRI
;
A
#
# COMPACT_ATOMS: atom_id res chain seq x y z
N MET A 1 7.97 -55.66 -0.07
CA MET A 1 7.16 -54.51 -0.55
C MET A 1 7.48 -53.18 0.16
N GLY A 2 8.56 -53.05 0.93
CA GLY A 2 8.88 -51.82 1.69
C GLY A 2 9.84 -50.82 1.03
N GLY A 3 10.23 -51.06 -0.23
CA GLY A 3 11.30 -50.28 -0.88
C GLY A 3 10.87 -48.89 -1.39
N GLU A 4 9.58 -48.71 -1.69
CA GLU A 4 9.09 -47.47 -2.32
C GLU A 4 9.06 -46.28 -1.37
N ALA A 5 8.66 -46.50 -0.11
CA ALA A 5 8.69 -45.48 0.94
C ALA A 5 10.13 -45.02 1.24
N GLN A 6 11.09 -45.96 1.29
CA GLN A 6 12.51 -45.63 1.50
C GLN A 6 13.12 -44.89 0.29
N ALA A 7 12.80 -45.32 -0.93
CA ALA A 7 13.24 -44.64 -2.14
C ALA A 7 12.69 -43.21 -2.21
N SER A 8 11.44 -43.02 -1.80
CA SER A 8 10.79 -41.71 -1.74
C SER A 8 11.39 -40.81 -0.66
N ALA A 9 11.72 -41.35 0.52
CA ALA A 9 12.44 -40.62 1.57
C ALA A 9 13.85 -40.19 1.14
N ARG A 10 14.57 -41.02 0.37
CA ARG A 10 15.88 -40.65 -0.21
C ARG A 10 15.75 -39.51 -1.22
N LYS A 11 14.70 -39.49 -2.04
CA LYS A 11 14.40 -38.37 -2.95
C LYS A 11 14.07 -37.09 -2.19
N LEU A 12 13.29 -37.19 -1.09
CA LEU A 12 12.98 -36.05 -0.23
C LEU A 12 14.26 -35.50 0.45
N LYS A 13 15.14 -36.38 0.94
CA LYS A 13 16.46 -36.00 1.48
C LYS A 13 17.29 -35.24 0.42
N ALA A 14 17.35 -35.75 -0.80
CA ALA A 14 18.07 -35.10 -1.90
C ALA A 14 17.51 -33.70 -2.23
N ALA A 15 16.18 -33.54 -2.22
CA ALA A 15 15.54 -32.24 -2.45
C ALA A 15 15.83 -31.22 -1.32
N VAL A 16 15.86 -31.67 -0.07
CA VAL A 16 16.21 -30.83 1.10
C VAL A 16 17.70 -30.45 1.05
N LEU A 17 18.58 -31.38 0.64
CA LEU A 17 20.02 -31.13 0.45
C LEU A 17 20.28 -30.12 -0.68
N ALA A 18 19.60 -30.23 -1.82
CA ALA A 18 19.72 -29.28 -2.91
C ALA A 18 19.33 -27.86 -2.46
N ARG A 19 18.20 -27.73 -1.74
CA ARG A 19 17.79 -26.45 -1.15
C ARG A 19 18.80 -25.90 -0.14
N LEU A 20 19.45 -26.76 0.64
CA LEU A 20 20.47 -26.34 1.60
C LEU A 20 21.75 -25.82 0.91
N GLN A 21 22.07 -26.33 -0.28
CA GLN A 21 23.21 -25.88 -1.09
C GLN A 21 22.94 -24.53 -1.77
N ASP A 22 21.71 -24.31 -2.25
CA ASP A 22 21.30 -23.05 -2.88
C ASP A 22 21.15 -21.89 -1.87
N ASP A 23 20.65 -22.17 -0.66
CA ASP A 23 20.36 -21.17 0.38
C ASP A 23 21.51 -20.98 1.40
N GLY A 24 22.77 -21.08 0.97
CA GLY A 24 23.97 -21.19 1.84
C GLY A 24 24.15 -20.14 2.96
N ALA A 25 23.43 -19.01 2.91
CA ALA A 25 23.45 -17.93 3.90
C ALA A 25 22.07 -17.58 4.52
N SER A 26 21.01 -18.38 4.29
CA SER A 26 19.64 -17.99 4.67
C SER A 26 19.27 -18.31 6.14
N GLN A 27 18.33 -17.52 6.68
CA GLN A 27 17.72 -17.69 8.01
C GLN A 27 16.94 -19.01 8.18
N HIS A 28 16.83 -19.84 7.13
CA HIS A 28 16.09 -21.10 7.13
C HIS A 28 16.98 -22.34 7.25
N ARG A 29 18.31 -22.16 7.34
CA ARG A 29 19.30 -23.22 7.44
C ARG A 29 19.02 -24.21 8.57
N ASP A 30 18.61 -23.72 9.75
CA ASP A 30 18.30 -24.58 10.90
C ASP A 30 17.07 -25.46 10.69
N GLY A 31 16.07 -24.97 9.94
CA GLY A 31 14.88 -25.75 9.57
C GLY A 31 15.20 -26.82 8.54
N LEU A 32 16.07 -26.51 7.57
CA LEU A 32 16.54 -27.45 6.56
C LEU A 32 17.43 -28.55 7.18
N LEU A 33 18.32 -28.21 8.12
CA LEU A 33 19.13 -29.20 8.85
C LEU A 33 18.27 -30.15 9.69
N LYS A 34 17.23 -29.64 10.37
CA LYS A 34 16.26 -30.48 11.10
C LYS A 34 15.46 -31.39 10.18
N ALA A 35 14.99 -30.89 9.04
CA ALA A 35 14.31 -31.70 8.02
C ALA A 35 15.21 -32.83 7.49
N LEU A 36 16.49 -32.56 7.29
CA LEU A 36 17.48 -33.53 6.82
C LEU A 36 17.71 -34.63 7.87
N GLN A 37 17.83 -34.26 9.16
CA GLN A 37 17.94 -35.22 10.26
C GLN A 37 16.70 -36.12 10.38
N LEU A 38 15.50 -35.60 10.14
CA LEU A 38 14.26 -36.39 10.14
C LEU A 38 14.25 -37.41 8.99
N CYS A 39 14.65 -37.00 7.78
CA CYS A 39 14.81 -37.91 6.64
C CYS A 39 15.86 -39.00 6.92
N GLU A 40 16.99 -38.67 7.55
CA GLU A 40 18.03 -39.64 7.91
C GLU A 40 17.57 -40.63 8.99
N ARG A 41 16.89 -40.15 10.03
CA ARG A 41 16.30 -41.01 11.07
C ARG A 41 15.30 -41.99 10.46
N PHE A 42 14.46 -41.53 9.55
CA PHE A 42 13.51 -42.40 8.86
C PHE A 42 14.22 -43.46 8.02
N ILE A 43 15.20 -43.08 7.21
CA ILE A 43 15.99 -44.01 6.39
C ILE A 43 16.71 -45.05 7.26
N ASN A 44 17.25 -44.64 8.41
CA ASN A 44 17.98 -45.53 9.32
C ASN A 44 17.05 -46.41 10.17
N SER A 45 15.80 -46.00 10.41
CA SER A 45 14.83 -46.74 11.22
C SER A 45 14.23 -47.96 10.53
N ASN A 46 14.49 -48.18 9.24
CA ASN A 46 13.87 -49.22 8.41
C ASN A 46 12.32 -49.24 8.45
N ALA A 47 11.68 -48.14 8.86
CA ALA A 47 10.24 -47.97 8.80
C ALA A 47 9.80 -47.93 7.33
N ALA A 48 9.21 -49.02 6.85
CA ALA A 48 8.89 -49.22 5.44
C ALA A 48 7.38 -49.10 5.15
N SER A 49 6.64 -48.39 6.01
CA SER A 49 5.21 -48.15 5.82
C SER A 49 4.95 -46.79 5.17
N ASP A 50 3.97 -46.75 4.27
CA ASP A 50 3.53 -45.53 3.61
C ASP A 50 2.93 -44.51 4.60
N GLU A 51 2.32 -45.00 5.68
CA GLU A 51 1.83 -44.18 6.78
C GLU A 51 2.96 -43.44 7.50
N ALA A 52 4.07 -44.11 7.79
CA ALA A 52 5.22 -43.49 8.42
C ALA A 52 5.90 -42.47 7.48
N TYR A 53 5.87 -42.70 6.16
CA TYR A 53 6.33 -41.73 5.18
C TYR A 53 5.42 -40.50 5.07
N ALA A 54 4.10 -40.66 5.23
CA ALA A 54 3.16 -39.55 5.29
C ALA A 54 3.41 -38.67 6.52
N VAL A 55 3.71 -39.28 7.67
CA VAL A 55 4.12 -38.56 8.89
C VAL A 55 5.44 -37.82 8.68
N LEU A 56 6.44 -38.47 8.06
CA LEU A 56 7.72 -37.81 7.74
C LEU A 56 7.52 -36.55 6.88
N LYS A 57 6.66 -36.59 5.86
CA LYS A 57 6.35 -35.41 5.04
C LYS A 57 5.76 -34.26 5.86
N GLN A 58 4.86 -34.57 6.78
CA GLN A 58 4.25 -33.57 7.65
C GLN A 58 5.27 -32.97 8.63
N GLU A 59 6.14 -33.79 9.20
CA GLU A 59 7.18 -33.31 10.12
C GLU A 59 8.24 -32.47 9.41
N VAL A 60 8.66 -32.85 8.20
CA VAL A 60 9.56 -32.06 7.33
C VAL A 60 8.92 -30.72 6.96
N ALA A 61 7.65 -30.71 6.55
CA ALA A 61 6.93 -29.47 6.25
C ALA A 61 6.81 -28.56 7.48
N LYS A 62 6.53 -29.13 8.65
CA LYS A 62 6.44 -28.40 9.92
C LYS A 62 7.79 -27.80 10.33
N ALA A 63 8.88 -28.55 10.19
CA ALA A 63 10.23 -28.06 10.49
C ALA A 63 10.63 -26.87 9.61
N MET A 64 10.27 -26.92 8.31
CA MET A 64 10.50 -25.80 7.38
C MET A 64 9.60 -24.59 7.66
N LEU A 65 8.34 -24.80 8.06
CA LEU A 65 7.42 -23.70 8.39
C LEU A 65 7.81 -23.00 9.70
N GLN A 66 8.30 -23.76 10.68
CA GLN A 66 8.71 -23.22 11.98
C GLN A 66 9.95 -22.32 11.85
N SER A 67 10.90 -22.65 10.95
CA SER A 67 12.02 -21.75 10.67
C SER A 67 11.60 -20.49 9.92
N GLN A 68 10.56 -20.53 9.08
CA GLN A 68 9.99 -19.32 8.48
C GLN A 68 9.31 -18.39 9.50
N GLN A 69 8.66 -18.94 10.53
CA GLN A 69 7.98 -18.13 11.55
C GLN A 69 8.94 -17.44 12.52
N GLN A 70 10.15 -17.97 12.70
CA GLN A 70 11.18 -17.38 13.57
C GLN A 70 11.99 -16.27 12.87
N ALA A 71 11.86 -16.11 11.55
CA ALA A 71 12.53 -15.08 10.75
C ALA A 71 11.86 -13.69 10.80
N LYS A 72 10.76 -13.51 11.54
CA LYS A 72 10.19 -12.17 11.78
C LYS A 72 11.00 -11.46 12.87
N PRO A 73 11.59 -10.27 12.61
CA PRO A 73 12.34 -9.55 13.63
C PRO A 73 11.40 -9.16 14.77
N LYS A 74 11.70 -9.65 15.98
CA LYS A 74 11.18 -9.08 17.23
C LYS A 74 11.72 -7.66 17.33
N ALA A 75 10.90 -6.69 16.94
CA ALA A 75 11.11 -5.30 17.30
C ALA A 75 11.23 -5.19 18.83
N GLN A 76 12.25 -4.45 19.24
CA GLN A 76 12.62 -4.18 20.61
C GLN A 76 11.41 -3.71 21.45
N GLN A 77 11.10 -4.45 22.51
CA GLN A 77 10.46 -3.90 23.69
C GLN A 77 11.46 -4.01 24.84
N SER A 78 12.22 -2.94 25.01
CA SER A 78 12.92 -2.62 26.25
C SER A 78 12.07 -1.61 27.02
N ALA A 79 11.57 -1.97 28.20
CA ALA A 79 11.72 -1.21 29.45
C ALA A 79 10.80 -1.75 30.56
N ALA A 80 11.40 -1.92 31.74
CA ALA A 80 10.82 -2.03 33.09
C ALA A 80 9.86 -3.22 33.32
N GLY A 81 10.22 -4.28 34.04
CA GLY A 81 10.88 -4.24 35.34
C GLY A 81 9.88 -3.81 36.40
N TRP A 82 9.15 -4.78 36.98
CA TRP A 82 8.80 -4.89 38.41
C TRP A 82 8.02 -6.20 38.67
N LYS A 83 8.52 -6.98 39.61
CA LYS A 83 7.93 -8.14 40.31
C LYS A 83 8.61 -8.16 41.69
N PRO A 84 8.10 -8.88 42.72
CA PRO A 84 6.88 -9.69 42.80
C PRO A 84 6.09 -9.51 44.12
N ALA A 85 4.87 -10.08 44.20
CA ALA A 85 4.40 -10.80 45.40
C ALA A 85 3.10 -11.59 45.12
N GLY A 86 3.21 -12.92 45.22
CA GLY A 86 2.23 -13.76 45.94
C GLY A 86 1.07 -14.40 45.16
N PRO A 87 0.60 -15.60 45.58
CA PRO A 87 0.03 -16.61 44.68
C PRO A 87 -1.43 -17.01 45.01
N ALA A 88 -2.16 -17.58 44.04
CA ALA A 88 -3.07 -18.73 44.24
C ALA A 88 -3.82 -19.10 42.93
N ALA A 89 -3.81 -20.40 42.61
CA ALA A 89 -4.89 -21.26 42.08
C ALA A 89 -5.88 -20.71 41.00
N ALA A 90 -6.32 -21.44 39.98
CA ALA A 90 -6.14 -22.79 39.48
C ALA A 90 -6.97 -22.92 38.16
N LYS A 91 -6.82 -24.08 37.50
CA LYS A 91 -7.76 -24.75 36.56
C LYS A 91 -7.63 -24.50 35.05
N LYS A 92 -6.97 -25.49 34.43
CA LYS A 92 -7.35 -26.27 33.23
C LYS A 92 -8.56 -25.80 32.42
N ALA A 93 -8.34 -25.56 31.11
CA ALA A 93 -9.23 -25.92 30.00
C ALA A 93 -8.43 -25.78 28.68
N VAL A 94 -7.90 -26.89 28.15
CA VAL A 94 -8.44 -27.63 26.99
C VAL A 94 -8.46 -26.78 25.71
N SER A 95 -7.41 -27.02 24.93
CA SER A 95 -7.25 -26.70 23.52
C SER A 95 -8.15 -27.58 22.67
N ILE A 96 -9.01 -26.98 21.84
CA ILE A 96 -9.46 -27.57 20.57
C ILE A 96 -9.46 -26.45 19.52
N ARG A 97 -8.52 -26.55 18.59
CA ARG A 97 -8.49 -25.79 17.33
C ARG A 97 -9.30 -26.57 16.31
N THR A 98 -10.32 -25.94 15.73
CA THR A 98 -10.86 -26.33 14.43
C THR A 98 -10.64 -25.19 13.46
N ALA A 99 -9.81 -25.48 12.45
CA ALA A 99 -9.57 -24.63 11.30
C ALA A 99 -10.74 -24.80 10.31
N SER A 100 -11.30 -23.70 9.83
CA SER A 100 -12.12 -23.69 8.62
C SER A 100 -11.52 -22.71 7.62
N LYS A 101 -11.29 -23.24 6.42
CA LYS A 101 -10.71 -22.59 5.24
C LYS A 101 -11.77 -21.74 4.54
N ARG A 102 -11.43 -20.52 4.15
CA ARG A 102 -11.85 -19.88 2.89
C ARG A 102 -11.11 -18.55 2.72
N SER A 103 -10.14 -18.52 1.81
CA SER A 103 -10.12 -17.54 0.72
C SER A 103 -8.96 -17.89 -0.20
N THR A 104 -9.33 -18.12 -1.45
CA THR A 104 -8.48 -18.18 -2.63
C THR A 104 -7.82 -16.83 -2.90
N ASP A 105 -6.71 -16.93 -3.62
CA ASP A 105 -5.78 -15.91 -4.07
C ASP A 105 -6.42 -14.70 -4.74
N ILE A 106 -5.75 -13.55 -4.63
CA ILE A 106 -5.15 -12.77 -5.73
C ILE A 106 -4.65 -11.47 -5.08
N PHE A 107 -3.34 -11.34 -4.84
CA PHE A 107 -2.73 -10.01 -4.89
C PHE A 107 -1.37 -10.09 -5.57
N GLU A 108 -1.37 -9.40 -6.68
CA GLU A 108 -0.37 -9.25 -7.70
C GLU A 108 0.77 -8.37 -7.18
N GLN A 109 1.98 -8.78 -7.50
CA GLN A 109 3.21 -8.06 -7.24
C GLN A 109 3.18 -6.68 -7.92
N GLN A 110 3.30 -5.61 -7.12
CA GLN A 110 3.86 -4.35 -7.61
C GLN A 110 5.15 -4.06 -6.83
N GLN A 111 6.26 -4.22 -7.56
CA GLN A 111 7.59 -3.77 -7.18
C GLN A 111 7.60 -2.25 -6.97
N PRO A 112 8.28 -1.72 -5.95
CA PRO A 112 8.83 -0.37 -6.04
C PRO A 112 10.13 -0.40 -6.85
N PRO A 113 10.33 0.49 -7.85
CA PRO A 113 11.61 0.64 -8.50
C PRO A 113 12.62 1.32 -7.57
N ALA A 114 13.85 0.84 -7.64
CA ALA A 114 15.02 1.44 -7.01
C ALA A 114 15.23 2.87 -7.54
N THR A 115 15.47 3.80 -6.63
CA THR A 115 15.89 5.16 -6.95
C THR A 115 17.38 5.14 -7.28
N GLU A 116 17.70 5.09 -8.57
CA GLU A 116 19.03 5.33 -9.10
C GLU A 116 19.42 6.80 -8.87
N GLN A 117 20.58 7.02 -8.27
CA GLN A 117 21.24 8.34 -8.23
C GLN A 117 21.80 8.65 -9.62
N PRO A 118 21.52 9.82 -10.23
CA PRO A 118 22.23 10.25 -11.41
C PRO A 118 23.56 10.88 -11.01
N THR A 119 24.66 10.17 -11.28
CA THR A 119 25.97 10.76 -11.50
C THR A 119 26.00 11.38 -12.89
N SER A 120 25.96 12.71 -13.00
CA SER A 120 26.41 13.39 -14.22
C SER A 120 26.76 14.85 -13.96
N SER A 121 28.05 15.18 -13.97
CA SER A 121 28.59 16.42 -14.54
C SER A 121 30.11 16.30 -14.75
N HIS A 122 30.48 15.76 -15.91
CA HIS A 122 31.55 16.29 -16.77
C HIS A 122 30.84 17.35 -17.66
N CYS A 123 31.39 18.47 -18.14
CA CYS A 123 32.72 18.78 -18.64
C CYS A 123 32.95 20.31 -18.62
N GLY A 124 34.23 20.73 -18.69
CA GLY A 124 34.66 21.91 -19.47
C GLY A 124 34.97 23.17 -18.64
N ALA A 125 36.22 23.45 -18.29
CA ALA A 125 37.31 23.98 -19.14
C ALA A 125 37.23 25.50 -19.36
N GLY A 126 38.29 26.20 -18.95
CA GLY A 126 38.51 27.63 -19.11
C GLY A 126 39.26 28.19 -17.90
N SER A 127 40.57 27.98 -17.80
CA SER A 127 41.58 28.90 -18.34
C SER A 127 41.80 30.14 -17.46
N SER A 128 42.75 30.04 -16.54
CA SER A 128 43.80 31.06 -16.35
C SER A 128 44.84 30.52 -15.38
N GLY A 129 45.85 29.86 -15.97
CA GLY A 129 47.13 29.62 -15.32
C GLY A 129 48.07 30.82 -15.48
N SER A 130 49.19 30.70 -14.78
CA SER A 130 50.42 31.50 -14.90
C SER A 130 50.32 32.92 -14.31
N GLY A 131 51.20 33.38 -13.43
CA GLY A 131 52.53 32.91 -13.06
C GLY A 131 53.41 34.13 -12.81
N LEU A 132 54.48 33.95 -12.01
CA LEU A 132 55.74 34.72 -12.02
C LEU A 132 55.63 36.19 -11.56
N SER A 133 56.17 36.58 -10.41
CA SER A 133 57.60 36.87 -10.17
C SER A 133 58.25 37.78 -11.22
N LEU A 134 58.65 38.99 -10.80
CA LEU A 134 59.83 39.80 -11.16
C LEU A 134 59.51 41.24 -10.69
N SER A 135 60.28 41.86 -9.80
CA SER A 135 61.59 42.50 -10.05
C SER A 135 61.51 43.49 -11.23
N ALA A 136 62.07 44.69 -11.22
CA ALA A 136 63.03 45.35 -10.35
C ALA A 136 63.09 46.81 -10.83
N ALA A 137 63.56 47.70 -9.95
CA ALA A 137 64.51 48.77 -10.25
C ALA A 137 64.11 49.85 -11.29
N ALA A 138 64.63 51.06 -11.31
CA ALA A 138 65.73 51.80 -10.70
C ALA A 138 65.25 53.28 -10.71
N ALA A 139 65.94 54.32 -10.26
CA ALA A 139 67.36 54.60 -10.21
C ALA A 139 67.55 55.81 -9.28
N ALA A 140 68.61 55.83 -8.46
CA ALA A 140 69.79 56.72 -8.63
C ALA A 140 69.52 58.17 -8.15
N ALA A 141 70.21 58.65 -7.11
CA ALA A 141 71.49 59.39 -7.23
C ALA A 141 71.26 60.70 -8.00
N GLU A 142 71.50 61.92 -7.51
CA GLU A 142 72.74 62.52 -7.01
C GLU A 142 72.35 63.95 -6.55
N LEU A 143 72.89 64.44 -5.44
CA LEU A 143 73.92 65.48 -5.39
C LEU A 143 73.60 66.84 -6.08
N ARG A 144 73.69 67.86 -5.22
CA ARG A 144 74.30 69.20 -5.41
C ARG A 144 73.44 70.36 -5.93
N ALA A 145 73.48 71.38 -5.06
CA ALA A 145 74.04 72.71 -5.31
C ALA A 145 73.08 73.86 -5.66
N LYS A 146 73.13 74.85 -4.75
CA LYS A 146 73.25 76.29 -5.03
C LYS A 146 71.98 76.91 -5.66
N GLN A 147 71.60 78.16 -5.43
CA GLN A 147 72.24 79.33 -4.88
C GLN A 147 71.10 80.36 -4.72
N GLN A 148 71.22 81.25 -3.74
CA GLN A 148 71.01 82.71 -3.80
C GLN A 148 69.71 83.24 -4.46
N VAL A 149 69.04 84.21 -3.87
CA VAL A 149 69.35 85.66 -3.96
C VAL A 149 68.40 86.31 -2.93
N ALA A 150 68.93 86.97 -1.89
CA ALA A 150 69.07 88.43 -1.73
C ALA A 150 67.71 89.14 -1.47
N THR A 151 67.59 90.23 -0.70
CA THR A 151 68.43 91.44 -0.64
C THR A 151 67.88 92.40 0.46
N VAL A 152 68.77 93.27 1.02
CA VAL A 152 68.61 94.77 1.19
C VAL A 152 67.81 95.26 2.44
N LEU A 153 68.27 96.13 3.37
CA LEU A 153 69.24 97.28 3.39
C LEU A 153 69.99 97.49 4.74
N SER A 154 71.26 97.90 4.60
CA SER A 154 72.12 98.96 5.21
C SER A 154 71.49 100.06 6.13
N PRO A 155 72.25 101.01 6.80
CA PRO A 155 73.61 101.47 6.46
C PRO A 155 74.60 101.99 7.57
N ASP A 156 75.90 101.95 7.19
CA ASP A 156 76.99 102.98 7.22
C ASP A 156 77.74 103.59 8.43
N LEU A 157 79.02 103.91 8.10
CA LEU A 157 80.05 104.83 8.66
C LEU A 157 80.94 104.27 9.82
N ASN A 158 82.27 104.37 9.84
CA ASN A 158 83.24 105.19 9.10
C ASN A 158 84.70 104.71 9.35
N VAL A 159 85.50 104.70 8.27
CA VAL A 159 86.84 105.31 8.09
C VAL A 159 87.95 105.15 9.16
N VAL A 160 89.10 104.61 8.70
CA VAL A 160 90.45 104.85 9.23
C VAL A 160 91.16 105.90 8.34
N PRO A 161 92.03 106.77 8.88
CA PRO A 161 93.39 106.79 8.35
C PRO A 161 94.49 107.00 9.42
N THR A 162 95.64 106.44 9.07
CA THR A 162 96.98 106.49 9.64
C THR A 162 97.54 107.92 9.78
N LEU A 163 98.35 108.21 10.82
CA LEU A 163 99.66 108.91 10.76
C LEU A 163 100.31 109.09 12.16
N LEU A 164 101.63 108.93 12.20
CA LEU A 164 102.57 109.12 13.32
C LEU A 164 102.71 110.61 13.72
N LEU A 165 102.98 110.89 15.01
CA LEU A 165 104.07 111.76 15.51
C LEU A 165 104.10 111.82 17.05
N GLU A 166 105.29 112.08 17.59
CA GLU A 166 105.72 111.92 18.98
C GLU A 166 105.41 113.11 19.94
N HIS A 167 105.64 112.84 21.24
CA HIS A 167 106.09 113.72 22.33
C HIS A 167 105.09 114.31 23.35
N LYS A 168 105.15 113.73 24.56
CA LYS A 168 105.17 114.31 25.93
C LYS A 168 104.28 115.53 26.24
N ALA A 169 103.33 115.37 27.16
CA ALA A 169 103.12 116.30 28.28
C ALA A 169 102.00 115.83 29.26
N HIS A 170 102.42 115.54 30.49
CA HIS A 170 101.74 115.72 31.79
C HIS A 170 100.41 114.98 32.09
N LEU A 171 100.58 113.88 32.84
CA LEU A 171 99.66 113.33 33.82
C LEU A 171 99.13 114.41 34.79
N THR A 172 97.83 114.45 34.97
CA THR A 172 97.19 114.89 36.22
C THR A 172 96.33 113.74 36.73
N GLU A 173 96.66 113.28 37.94
CA GLU A 173 96.05 112.14 38.61
C GLU A 173 94.55 112.40 38.90
N ASN A 174 93.73 111.35 38.75
CA ASN A 174 92.33 111.19 39.21
C ASN A 174 91.16 111.19 38.18
N ALA A 175 91.39 111.27 36.87
CA ALA A 175 90.33 111.15 35.85
C ALA A 175 90.20 109.76 35.20
N PHE A 176 91.31 109.04 34.99
CA PHE A 176 91.33 107.73 34.32
C PHE A 176 90.63 106.64 35.14
N ASP A 177 90.85 106.60 36.46
CA ASP A 177 90.22 105.62 37.36
C ASP A 177 88.70 105.71 37.40
N ARG A 178 88.12 106.91 37.18
CA ARG A 178 86.65 107.07 37.12
C ARG A 178 86.09 106.52 35.82
N ILE A 179 86.77 106.74 34.70
CA ILE A 179 86.38 106.24 33.39
C ILE A 179 86.47 104.71 33.36
N VAL A 180 87.55 104.14 33.90
CA VAL A 180 87.72 102.67 34.01
C VAL A 180 86.64 102.05 34.91
N LYS A 181 86.37 102.63 36.10
CA LYS A 181 85.27 102.14 36.97
C LYS A 181 83.89 102.27 36.33
N GLN A 182 83.67 103.28 35.49
CA GLN A 182 82.41 103.46 34.77
C GLN A 182 82.28 102.46 33.62
N GLN A 183 83.37 102.14 32.92
CA GLN A 183 83.41 101.09 31.91
C GLN A 183 83.23 99.70 32.53
N ASP A 184 83.85 99.42 33.68
CA ASP A 184 83.65 98.17 34.41
C ASP A 184 82.21 98.02 34.91
N ARG A 185 81.57 99.12 35.34
CA ARG A 185 80.17 99.12 35.75
C ARG A 185 79.23 98.87 34.58
N LEU A 186 79.48 99.50 33.42
CA LEU A 186 78.72 99.24 32.20
C LEU A 186 78.92 97.80 31.69
N ALA A 187 80.14 97.27 31.75
CA ALA A 187 80.42 95.88 31.40
C ALA A 187 79.72 94.90 32.36
N GLN A 188 79.66 95.20 33.66
CA GLN A 188 78.89 94.40 34.64
C GLN A 188 77.39 94.50 34.41
N GLU A 189 76.87 95.67 34.03
CA GLU A 189 75.45 95.86 33.69
C GLU A 189 75.10 95.15 32.37
N GLU A 190 75.99 95.16 31.37
CA GLU A 190 75.87 94.42 30.11
C GLU A 190 75.95 92.90 30.34
N ASP A 191 76.87 92.41 31.18
CA ASP A 191 76.96 91.00 31.54
C ASP A 191 75.72 90.53 32.31
N GLN A 192 75.19 91.37 33.20
CA GLN A 192 73.93 91.10 33.91
C GLN A 192 72.74 91.08 32.95
N GLN A 193 72.67 92.01 31.99
CA GLN A 193 71.64 92.03 30.96
C GLN A 193 71.76 90.81 30.04
N TRP A 194 72.97 90.44 29.63
CA TRP A 194 73.22 89.24 28.83
C TRP A 194 72.81 87.96 29.57
N GLN A 195 73.11 87.86 30.87
CA GLN A 195 72.64 86.74 31.70
C GLN A 195 71.11 86.74 31.84
N ALA A 196 70.48 87.90 32.03
CA ALA A 196 69.02 88.03 32.11
C ALA A 196 68.35 87.64 30.78
N ASP A 197 68.89 88.08 29.65
CA ASP A 197 68.37 87.77 28.32
C ASP A 197 68.61 86.31 27.94
N LYS A 198 69.75 85.72 28.33
CA LYS A 198 69.99 84.28 28.20
C LYS A 198 69.01 83.47 29.04
N GLN A 199 68.71 83.91 30.26
CA GLN A 199 67.68 83.27 31.10
C GLN A 199 66.27 83.44 30.51
N ARG A 200 65.94 84.61 29.95
CA ARG A 200 64.67 84.84 29.24
C ARG A 200 64.53 83.96 28.01
N GLN A 201 65.58 83.83 27.18
CA GLN A 201 65.59 82.93 26.03
C GLN A 201 65.43 81.47 26.46
N GLN A 202 66.13 81.04 27.52
CA GLN A 202 65.95 79.70 28.08
C GLN A 202 64.54 79.47 28.63
N ALA A 203 63.95 80.47 29.29
CA ALA A 203 62.58 80.41 29.79
C ALA A 203 61.56 80.35 28.64
N GLN A 204 61.73 81.14 27.58
CA GLN A 204 60.88 81.10 26.39
C GLN A 204 60.97 79.75 25.67
N LEU A 205 62.18 79.19 25.54
CA LEU A 205 62.38 77.90 24.87
C LEU A 205 61.81 76.74 25.71
N ARG A 206 61.92 76.80 27.04
CA ARG A 206 61.25 75.87 27.95
C ARG A 206 59.73 75.99 27.88
N ALA A 207 59.19 77.20 27.77
CA ALA A 207 57.75 77.43 27.62
C ALA A 207 57.22 76.90 26.28
N GLN A 208 57.96 77.10 25.18
CA GLN A 208 57.61 76.55 23.86
C GLN A 208 57.65 75.01 23.86
N LEU A 209 58.68 74.39 24.46
CA LEU A 209 58.74 72.94 24.61
C LEU A 209 57.61 72.40 25.50
N ALA A 210 57.30 73.08 26.61
CA ALA A 210 56.19 72.71 27.47
C ALA A 210 54.83 72.80 26.75
N ALA A 211 54.62 73.85 25.92
CA ALA A 211 53.42 73.98 25.10
C ALA A 211 53.32 72.87 24.04
N GLN A 212 54.41 72.54 23.35
CA GLN A 212 54.43 71.43 22.38
C GLN A 212 54.17 70.07 23.04
N LEU A 213 54.69 69.83 24.25
CA LEU A 213 54.41 68.61 25.00
C LEU A 213 52.93 68.55 25.44
N ALA A 214 52.38 69.66 25.92
CA ALA A 214 50.96 69.76 26.31
C ALA A 214 50.02 69.55 25.11
N GLU A 215 50.32 70.13 23.95
CA GLU A 215 49.57 69.89 22.70
C GLU A 215 49.63 68.41 22.31
N ARG A 216 50.79 67.76 22.44
CA ARG A 216 50.93 66.34 22.12
C ARG A 216 50.20 65.44 23.11
N GLU A 217 50.15 65.79 24.39
CA GLU A 217 49.37 65.09 25.40
C GLU A 217 47.87 65.25 25.14
N ALA A 218 47.40 66.47 24.84
CA ALA A 218 46.02 66.72 24.45
C ALA A 218 45.61 65.94 23.17
N GLN A 219 46.49 65.86 22.17
CA GLN A 219 46.26 65.04 20.97
C GLN A 219 46.15 63.55 21.33
N LYS A 220 47.05 63.02 22.16
CA LYS A 220 46.98 61.62 22.62
C LYS A 220 45.71 61.33 23.42
N GLU A 221 45.25 62.27 24.24
CA GLU A 221 43.99 62.13 24.98
C GLU A 221 42.78 62.16 24.04
N ALA A 222 42.77 63.04 23.04
CA ALA A 222 41.74 63.10 22.02
C ALA A 222 41.69 61.82 21.17
N GLU A 223 42.84 61.29 20.76
CA GLU A 223 42.95 60.01 20.05
C GLU A 223 42.45 58.84 20.90
N ARG A 224 42.81 58.78 22.19
CA ARG A 224 42.28 57.77 23.11
C ARG A 224 40.77 57.87 23.28
N GLN A 225 40.23 59.08 23.40
CA GLN A 225 38.78 59.28 23.49
C GLN A 225 38.08 58.91 22.18
N ALA A 226 38.67 59.20 21.02
CA ALA A 226 38.16 58.78 19.72
C ALA A 226 38.15 57.25 19.60
N GLN A 227 39.25 56.58 19.97
CA GLN A 227 39.35 55.13 19.99
C GLN A 227 38.33 54.49 20.93
N LEU A 228 38.11 55.07 22.12
CA LEU A 228 37.09 54.57 23.04
C LEU A 228 35.66 54.74 22.51
N ARG A 229 35.39 55.79 21.72
CA ARG A 229 34.10 55.97 21.05
C ARG A 229 33.93 54.95 19.93
N GLU A 230 34.96 54.76 19.10
CA GLU A 230 34.95 53.77 18.03
C GLU A 230 34.74 52.35 18.60
N ILE A 231 35.44 51.99 19.68
CA ILE A 231 35.24 50.70 20.36
C ILE A 231 33.78 50.56 20.83
N ARG A 232 33.21 51.58 21.47
CA ARG A 232 31.80 51.55 21.91
C ARG A 232 30.82 51.42 20.74
N GLU A 233 31.03 52.16 19.67
CA GLU A 233 30.20 52.06 18.45
C GLU A 233 30.30 50.66 17.82
N THR A 234 31.50 50.07 17.80
CA THR A 234 31.67 48.68 17.30
C THR A 234 31.04 47.64 18.23
N ASP A 235 31.14 47.82 19.56
CA ASP A 235 30.52 46.92 20.53
C ASP A 235 28.99 47.01 20.47
N GLU A 236 28.44 48.21 20.31
CA GLU A 236 27.00 48.43 20.11
C GLU A 236 26.52 47.82 18.78
N ALA A 237 27.29 47.97 17.69
CA ALA A 237 26.98 47.36 16.41
C ALA A 237 27.03 45.82 16.46
N LEU A 238 28.03 45.26 17.16
CA LEU A 238 28.13 43.81 17.38
C LEU A 238 26.99 43.29 18.24
N ALA A 239 26.60 44.01 19.30
CA ALA A 239 25.46 43.64 20.13
C ALA A 239 24.14 43.68 19.32
N ALA A 240 23.95 44.69 18.48
CA ALA A 240 22.79 44.78 17.59
C ALA A 240 22.75 43.65 16.55
N ALA A 241 23.90 43.33 15.94
CA ALA A 241 24.01 42.21 15.00
C ALA A 241 23.71 40.86 15.68
N TYR A 242 24.25 40.63 16.88
CA TYR A 242 23.97 39.42 17.65
C TYR A 242 22.48 39.30 18.02
N GLN A 243 21.82 40.40 18.41
CA GLN A 243 20.38 40.40 18.66
C GLN A 243 19.57 40.10 17.39
N ALA A 244 19.98 40.64 16.23
CA ALA A 244 19.33 40.36 14.95
C ALA A 244 19.45 38.87 14.56
N GLU A 245 20.64 38.26 14.68
CA GLU A 245 20.83 36.82 14.45
C GLU A 245 20.00 35.97 15.42
N LEU A 246 19.91 36.38 16.69
CA LEU A 246 19.13 35.66 17.69
C LEU A 246 17.62 35.75 17.39
N GLN A 247 17.13 36.88 16.87
CA GLN A 247 15.76 37.01 16.39
C GLN A 247 15.51 36.17 15.13
N GLU A 248 16.43 36.19 14.17
CA GLU A 248 16.30 35.40 12.93
C GLU A 248 16.26 33.90 13.24
N THR A 249 17.13 33.41 14.12
CA THR A 249 17.13 32.01 14.56
C THR A 249 15.85 31.63 15.32
N GLN A 250 15.30 32.53 16.15
CA GLN A 250 13.99 32.31 16.79
C GLN A 250 12.86 32.25 15.76
N GLN A 251 12.86 33.13 14.76
CA GLN A 251 11.86 33.13 13.68
C GLN A 251 11.96 31.86 12.84
N LEU A 252 13.17 31.40 12.50
CA LEU A 252 13.39 30.15 11.79
C LEU A 252 12.91 28.94 12.60
N ARG A 253 13.19 28.88 13.90
CA ARG A 253 12.65 27.82 14.78
C ARG A 253 11.13 27.85 14.83
N ALA A 254 10.53 29.03 14.98
CA ALA A 254 9.08 29.18 14.98
C ALA A 254 8.45 28.76 13.64
N ALA A 255 9.09 29.10 12.51
CA ALA A 255 8.65 28.69 11.18
C ALA A 255 8.75 27.17 10.99
N GLN A 256 9.86 26.55 11.39
CA GLN A 256 10.03 25.09 11.36
C GLN A 256 8.99 24.39 12.24
N GLN A 257 8.72 24.93 13.44
CA GLN A 257 7.71 24.37 14.34
C GLN A 257 6.30 24.48 13.77
N ARG A 258 5.96 25.58 13.08
CA ARG A 258 4.69 25.71 12.34
C ARG A 258 4.59 24.68 11.22
N GLN A 259 5.66 24.49 10.43
CA GLN A 259 5.69 23.47 9.37
C GLN A 259 5.52 22.06 9.94
N TRP A 260 6.19 21.75 11.06
CA TRP A 260 6.06 20.48 11.75
C TRP A 260 4.63 20.24 12.26
N ASN A 261 4.01 21.26 12.86
CA ASN A 261 2.63 21.17 13.34
C ASN A 261 1.63 20.95 12.18
N LEU A 262 1.82 21.64 11.05
CA LEU A 262 1.00 21.42 9.84
C LEU A 262 1.16 19.99 9.32
N TYR A 263 2.39 19.48 9.25
CA TYR A 263 2.65 18.11 8.82
C TYR A 263 1.99 17.08 9.75
N ARG A 264 2.10 17.29 11.06
CA ARG A 264 1.43 16.46 12.07
C ARG A 264 -0.09 16.50 11.92
N GLN A 265 -0.67 17.68 11.72
CA GLN A 265 -2.11 17.84 11.54
C GLN A 265 -2.61 17.11 10.28
N GLN A 266 -1.86 17.17 9.18
CA GLN A 266 -2.18 16.40 7.96
C GLN A 266 -2.12 14.88 8.20
N GLN A 267 -1.18 14.40 9.03
CA GLN A 267 -1.15 12.98 9.39
C GLN A 267 -2.35 12.58 10.25
N GLU A 268 -2.69 13.37 11.26
CA GLU A 268 -3.86 13.12 12.12
C GLU A 268 -5.17 13.12 11.31
N GLU A 269 -5.33 14.05 10.35
CA GLU A 269 -6.47 14.07 9.43
C GLU A 269 -6.48 12.85 8.50
N ALA A 270 -5.33 12.45 7.94
CA ALA A 270 -5.24 11.26 7.09
C ALA A 270 -5.56 9.96 7.86
N GLU A 271 -5.12 9.87 9.11
CA GLU A 271 -5.46 8.75 10.00
C GLU A 271 -6.95 8.75 10.37
N ALA A 272 -7.53 9.92 10.66
CA ALA A 272 -8.97 10.06 10.93
C ALA A 272 -9.81 9.64 9.72
N VAL A 273 -9.41 10.03 8.50
CA VAL A 273 -10.07 9.60 7.25
C VAL A 273 -9.95 8.09 7.07
N ARG A 274 -8.78 7.49 7.33
CA ARG A 274 -8.61 6.03 7.27
C ARG A 274 -9.48 5.29 8.29
N GLN A 275 -9.57 5.80 9.51
CA GLN A 275 -10.44 5.23 10.54
C GLN A 275 -11.91 5.34 10.14
N ALA A 276 -12.35 6.50 9.66
CA ALA A 276 -13.71 6.69 9.17
C ALA A 276 -14.06 5.76 8.00
N GLN A 277 -13.14 5.55 7.06
CA GLN A 277 -13.31 4.58 5.96
C GLN A 277 -13.38 3.14 6.47
N ALA A 278 -12.54 2.76 7.43
CA ALA A 278 -12.58 1.43 8.04
C ALA A 278 -13.87 1.19 8.83
N GLU A 279 -14.35 2.19 9.56
CA GLU A 279 -15.64 2.13 10.25
C GLU A 279 -16.82 2.05 9.28
N ALA A 280 -16.79 2.82 8.18
CA ALA A 280 -17.82 2.75 7.15
C ALA A 280 -17.86 1.35 6.51
N ALA A 281 -16.71 0.80 6.11
CA ALA A 281 -16.62 -0.55 5.58
C ALA A 281 -17.08 -1.62 6.60
N ALA A 282 -16.78 -1.44 7.89
CA ALA A 282 -17.25 -2.34 8.93
C ALA A 282 -18.78 -2.27 9.11
N ARG A 283 -19.38 -1.08 8.98
CA ARG A 283 -20.84 -0.89 9.02
C ARG A 283 -21.52 -1.53 7.81
N GLU A 284 -20.97 -1.34 6.61
CA GLU A 284 -21.48 -1.99 5.39
C GLU A 284 -21.43 -3.52 5.53
N GLN A 285 -20.32 -4.09 5.96
CA GLN A 285 -20.21 -5.54 6.22
C GLN A 285 -21.20 -6.03 7.29
N ALA A 286 -21.49 -5.22 8.31
CA ALA A 286 -22.47 -5.57 9.33
C ALA A 286 -23.90 -5.58 8.76
N ILE A 287 -24.22 -4.63 7.88
CA ILE A 287 -25.50 -4.57 7.16
C ILE A 287 -25.63 -5.79 6.23
N GLU A 288 -24.62 -6.07 5.41
CA GLU A 288 -24.62 -7.24 4.50
C GLU A 288 -24.84 -8.55 5.27
N ARG A 289 -24.18 -8.72 6.43
CA ARG A 289 -24.40 -9.90 7.28
C ARG A 289 -25.81 -9.97 7.84
N ALA A 290 -26.38 -8.83 8.24
CA ALA A 290 -27.75 -8.77 8.73
C ALA A 290 -28.76 -9.09 7.62
N GLU A 291 -28.54 -8.60 6.40
CA GLU A 291 -29.37 -8.89 5.22
C GLU A 291 -29.30 -10.37 4.83
N LEU A 292 -28.10 -10.97 4.83
CA LEU A 292 -27.94 -12.40 4.59
C LEU A 292 -28.65 -13.24 5.65
N ALA A 293 -28.50 -12.90 6.93
CA ALA A 293 -29.20 -13.60 8.01
C ALA A 293 -30.73 -13.45 7.90
N ALA A 294 -31.23 -12.28 7.50
CA ALA A 294 -32.66 -12.06 7.27
C ALA A 294 -33.17 -12.87 6.06
N ALA A 295 -32.39 -12.95 4.98
CA ALA A 295 -32.72 -13.76 3.81
C ALA A 295 -32.74 -15.26 4.12
N GLU A 296 -31.75 -15.76 4.86
CA GLU A 296 -31.70 -17.16 5.34
C GLU A 296 -32.89 -17.48 6.25
N ALA A 297 -33.26 -16.58 7.16
CA ALA A 297 -34.43 -16.73 8.01
C ALA A 297 -35.75 -16.74 7.21
N ALA A 298 -35.86 -15.88 6.20
CA ALA A 298 -37.02 -15.83 5.31
C ALA A 298 -37.13 -17.10 4.45
N GLU A 299 -36.02 -17.62 3.92
CA GLU A 299 -35.99 -18.88 3.16
C GLU A 299 -36.35 -20.07 4.06
N ALA A 300 -35.82 -20.12 5.28
CA ALA A 300 -36.16 -21.16 6.26
C ALA A 300 -37.65 -21.12 6.63
N ALA A 301 -38.23 -19.93 6.82
CA ALA A 301 -39.65 -19.76 7.08
C ALA A 301 -40.50 -20.20 5.87
N ALA A 302 -40.10 -19.84 4.65
CA ALA A 302 -40.78 -20.27 3.43
C ALA A 302 -40.70 -21.79 3.21
N ALA A 303 -39.55 -22.40 3.49
CA ALA A 303 -39.36 -23.85 3.43
C ALA A 303 -40.22 -24.57 4.49
N ALA A 304 -40.29 -24.03 5.71
CA ALA A 304 -41.15 -24.56 6.77
C ALA A 304 -42.64 -24.48 6.40
N ALA A 305 -43.09 -23.36 5.80
CA ALA A 305 -44.46 -23.19 5.32
C ALA A 305 -44.81 -24.22 4.22
N ARG A 306 -43.93 -24.41 3.22
CA ARG A 306 -44.10 -25.43 2.18
C ARG A 306 -44.13 -26.85 2.76
N ALA A 307 -43.30 -27.13 3.75
CA ALA A 307 -43.30 -28.43 4.43
C ALA A 307 -44.61 -28.67 5.19
N ALA A 308 -45.15 -27.65 5.87
CA ALA A 308 -46.45 -27.73 6.54
C ALA A 308 -47.60 -27.95 5.56
N GLU A 309 -47.61 -27.23 4.43
CA GLU A 309 -48.62 -27.40 3.37
C GLU A 309 -48.57 -28.81 2.75
N ASN A 310 -47.36 -29.32 2.49
CA ASN A 310 -47.19 -30.68 1.97
C ASN A 310 -47.66 -31.75 2.97
N ARG A 311 -47.43 -31.54 4.28
CA ARG A 311 -47.97 -32.43 5.32
C ARG A 311 -49.49 -32.42 5.31
N ALA A 312 -50.11 -31.25 5.27
CA ALA A 312 -51.56 -31.11 5.19
C ALA A 312 -52.14 -31.80 3.94
N LYS A 313 -51.50 -31.64 2.78
CA LYS A 313 -51.88 -32.32 1.52
C LYS A 313 -51.79 -33.85 1.64
N LEU A 314 -50.74 -34.37 2.26
CA LEU A 314 -50.58 -35.80 2.48
C LEU A 314 -51.62 -36.36 3.46
N GLU A 315 -51.96 -35.61 4.50
CA GLU A 315 -53.02 -36.00 5.44
C GLU A 315 -54.40 -36.01 4.77
N ALA A 316 -54.70 -34.98 3.97
CA ALA A 316 -55.93 -34.93 3.17
C ALA A 316 -56.00 -36.12 2.18
N PHE A 317 -54.92 -36.41 1.47
CA PHE A 317 -54.84 -37.55 0.55
C PHE A 317 -55.02 -38.89 1.27
N LYS A 318 -54.44 -39.05 2.47
CA LYS A 318 -54.65 -40.25 3.30
C LYS A 318 -56.10 -40.39 3.75
N ALA A 319 -56.73 -39.29 4.18
CA ALA A 319 -58.13 -39.29 4.57
C ALA A 319 -59.05 -39.66 3.40
N GLU A 320 -58.79 -39.11 2.21
CA GLU A 320 -59.52 -39.44 0.99
C GLU A 320 -59.32 -40.90 0.58
N ALA A 321 -58.09 -41.42 0.68
CA ALA A 321 -57.81 -42.82 0.40
C ALA A 321 -58.52 -43.78 1.37
N LEU A 322 -58.58 -43.45 2.66
CA LEU A 322 -59.33 -44.21 3.65
C LEU A 322 -60.84 -44.16 3.39
N ALA A 323 -61.39 -42.97 3.12
CA ALA A 323 -62.80 -42.82 2.75
C ALA A 323 -63.15 -43.61 1.47
N GLY A 324 -62.27 -43.59 0.47
CA GLY A 324 -62.42 -44.39 -0.75
C GLY A 324 -62.33 -45.90 -0.49
N ALA A 325 -61.50 -46.35 0.44
CA ALA A 325 -61.42 -47.75 0.85
C ALA A 325 -62.68 -48.20 1.61
N GLU A 326 -63.19 -47.36 2.51
CA GLU A 326 -64.46 -47.60 3.22
C GLU A 326 -65.64 -47.67 2.24
N ALA A 327 -65.73 -46.74 1.29
CA ALA A 327 -66.74 -46.76 0.24
C ALA A 327 -66.69 -48.06 -0.59
N LYS A 328 -65.50 -48.51 -0.99
CA LYS A 328 -65.32 -49.79 -1.70
C LYS A 328 -65.73 -50.99 -0.84
N ARG A 329 -65.43 -50.97 0.46
CA ARG A 329 -65.84 -52.02 1.39
C ARG A 329 -67.35 -52.07 1.55
N LEU A 330 -68.01 -50.92 1.68
CA LEU A 330 -69.48 -50.84 1.75
C LEU A 330 -70.13 -51.30 0.44
N ALA A 331 -69.58 -50.91 -0.71
CA ALA A 331 -70.04 -51.38 -2.01
C ALA A 331 -69.87 -52.90 -2.19
N ALA A 332 -68.74 -53.46 -1.72
CA ALA A 332 -68.52 -54.91 -1.73
C ALA A 332 -69.50 -55.65 -0.81
N ALA A 333 -69.78 -55.10 0.38
CA ALA A 333 -70.78 -55.67 1.30
C ALA A 333 -72.19 -55.65 0.69
N ALA A 334 -72.59 -54.53 0.08
CA ALA A 334 -73.87 -54.43 -0.62
C ALA A 334 -73.99 -55.43 -1.78
N ARG A 335 -72.91 -55.63 -2.54
CA ARG A 335 -72.85 -56.64 -3.61
C ARG A 335 -73.00 -58.05 -3.06
N LEU A 336 -72.32 -58.39 -1.96
CA LEU A 336 -72.45 -59.70 -1.32
C LEU A 336 -73.88 -59.94 -0.81
N GLU A 337 -74.57 -58.92 -0.30
CA GLU A 337 -75.99 -59.04 0.07
C GLU A 337 -76.90 -59.27 -1.14
N GLN A 338 -76.64 -58.61 -2.27
CA GLN A 338 -77.38 -58.87 -3.51
C GLN A 338 -77.12 -60.29 -4.03
N GLU A 339 -75.87 -60.75 -4.01
CA GLU A 339 -75.51 -62.12 -4.37
C GLU A 339 -76.19 -63.13 -3.43
N ARG A 340 -76.27 -62.86 -2.12
CA ARG A 340 -77.04 -63.68 -1.17
C ARG A 340 -78.51 -63.75 -1.55
N ARG A 341 -79.17 -62.61 -1.78
CA ARG A 341 -80.59 -62.58 -2.20
C ARG A 341 -80.81 -63.35 -3.49
N TYR A 342 -79.95 -63.15 -4.49
CA TYR A 342 -80.02 -63.88 -5.75
C TYR A 342 -79.81 -65.38 -5.54
N THR A 343 -78.85 -65.81 -4.71
CA THR A 343 -78.66 -67.24 -4.42
C THR A 343 -79.83 -67.85 -3.64
N GLU A 344 -80.47 -67.10 -2.74
CA GLU A 344 -81.69 -67.53 -2.06
C GLU A 344 -82.87 -67.67 -3.01
N GLU A 345 -83.03 -66.72 -3.94
CA GLU A 345 -84.03 -66.80 -5.01
C GLU A 345 -83.76 -67.97 -5.95
N CYS A 346 -82.50 -68.20 -6.35
CA CYS A 346 -82.10 -69.37 -7.12
C CYS A 346 -82.36 -70.68 -6.36
N LYS A 347 -82.07 -70.74 -5.05
CA LYS A 347 -82.40 -71.90 -4.22
C LYS A 347 -83.90 -72.13 -4.19
N LYS A 348 -84.72 -71.11 -3.93
CA LYS A 348 -86.19 -71.23 -3.98
C LYS A 348 -86.69 -71.69 -5.34
N ALA A 349 -86.11 -71.19 -6.44
CA ALA A 349 -86.46 -71.60 -7.79
C ALA A 349 -86.05 -73.06 -8.07
N MET A 350 -84.86 -73.47 -7.61
CA MET A 350 -84.38 -74.84 -7.70
C MET A 350 -85.22 -75.78 -6.84
N ASP A 351 -85.53 -75.42 -5.60
CA ASP A 351 -86.39 -76.17 -4.70
C ASP A 351 -87.81 -76.29 -5.26
N ALA A 352 -88.35 -75.24 -5.88
CA ALA A 352 -89.63 -75.28 -6.57
C ALA A 352 -89.59 -76.16 -7.82
N ALA A 353 -88.50 -76.10 -8.60
CA ALA A 353 -88.27 -76.95 -9.76
C ALA A 353 -88.03 -78.41 -9.35
N GLU A 354 -87.36 -78.67 -8.22
CA GLU A 354 -87.15 -79.98 -7.63
C GLU A 354 -88.44 -80.52 -7.05
N ALA A 355 -89.25 -79.72 -6.34
CA ALA A 355 -90.58 -80.10 -5.90
C ALA A 355 -91.48 -80.45 -7.09
N LYS A 356 -91.43 -79.65 -8.16
CA LYS A 356 -92.14 -79.94 -9.41
C LYS A 356 -91.60 -81.20 -10.08
N ARG A 357 -90.27 -81.37 -10.16
CA ARG A 357 -89.62 -82.57 -10.71
C ARG A 357 -89.94 -83.79 -9.87
N LEU A 358 -90.01 -83.70 -8.55
CA LEU A 358 -90.38 -84.78 -7.65
C LEU A 358 -91.86 -85.11 -7.80
N ALA A 359 -92.74 -84.12 -7.96
CA ALA A 359 -94.15 -84.32 -8.27
C ALA A 359 -94.32 -84.97 -9.66
N ASP A 360 -93.59 -84.50 -10.68
CA ASP A 360 -93.56 -85.08 -12.02
C ASP A 360 -92.92 -86.47 -12.03
N GLN A 361 -91.90 -86.70 -11.20
CA GLN A 361 -91.26 -88.01 -11.01
C GLN A 361 -92.15 -88.94 -10.20
N GLN A 362 -92.94 -88.46 -9.24
CA GLN A 362 -93.95 -89.26 -8.57
C GLN A 362 -95.05 -89.60 -9.56
N ALA A 363 -95.60 -88.63 -10.30
CA ALA A 363 -96.54 -88.88 -11.37
C ALA A 363 -95.97 -89.83 -12.45
N TRP A 364 -94.69 -89.69 -12.79
CA TRP A 364 -94.00 -90.58 -13.70
C TRP A 364 -93.71 -91.93 -13.06
N ARG A 365 -93.33 -92.02 -11.78
CA ARG A 365 -93.15 -93.26 -11.00
C ARG A 365 -94.47 -93.94 -10.74
N ASP A 366 -95.59 -93.25 -10.73
CA ASP A 366 -96.93 -93.82 -10.61
C ASP A 366 -97.38 -94.32 -11.98
N ARG A 367 -97.11 -93.56 -13.06
CA ARG A 367 -97.26 -94.03 -14.45
C ARG A 367 -96.30 -95.18 -14.78
N GLN A 368 -95.11 -95.17 -14.19
CA GLN A 368 -94.08 -96.17 -14.38
C GLN A 368 -94.29 -97.33 -13.43
N ARG A 369 -94.78 -97.18 -12.21
CA ARG A 369 -95.30 -98.29 -11.41
C ARG A 369 -96.46 -98.93 -12.16
N ALA A 370 -97.37 -98.15 -12.74
CA ALA A 370 -98.40 -98.67 -13.65
C ALA A 370 -97.86 -99.30 -14.95
N LYS A 371 -96.66 -98.91 -15.43
CA LYS A 371 -95.99 -99.53 -16.58
C LYS A 371 -95.03 -100.66 -16.20
N TYR A 372 -94.47 -100.68 -14.99
CA TYR A 372 -93.51 -101.63 -14.42
C TYR A 372 -94.24 -102.80 -13.77
N GLU A 373 -95.42 -102.57 -13.19
CA GLU A 373 -96.45 -103.59 -12.94
C GLU A 373 -96.86 -104.29 -14.25
N ARG A 374 -96.70 -103.62 -15.40
CA ARG A 374 -96.92 -104.19 -16.75
C ARG A 374 -95.66 -104.70 -17.46
N ALA A 375 -94.45 -104.31 -17.05
CA ALA A 375 -93.21 -104.62 -17.77
C ALA A 375 -91.98 -104.50 -16.84
N GLY A 376 -91.52 -105.62 -16.28
CA GLY A 376 -90.44 -105.68 -15.28
C GLY A 376 -89.12 -104.96 -15.64
N GLY A 377 -88.51 -104.33 -14.62
CA GLY A 377 -87.45 -103.32 -14.76
C GLY A 377 -86.03 -103.77 -14.47
N LEU A 378 -85.34 -104.29 -15.48
CA LEU A 378 -83.91 -104.63 -15.42
C LEU A 378 -83.03 -103.93 -16.48
N SER A 379 -83.61 -103.08 -17.35
CA SER A 379 -82.86 -102.46 -18.45
C SER A 379 -82.29 -101.06 -18.16
N LEU A 380 -82.62 -100.43 -17.01
CA LEU A 380 -82.25 -99.04 -16.72
C LEU A 380 -80.95 -98.87 -15.93
N GLU A 381 -80.55 -99.86 -15.13
CA GLU A 381 -79.32 -99.79 -14.33
C GLU A 381 -78.06 -99.76 -15.22
N ARG A 382 -78.07 -100.51 -16.33
CA ARG A 382 -76.98 -100.52 -17.31
C ARG A 382 -76.80 -99.21 -18.08
N LYS A 383 -77.80 -98.32 -18.09
CA LYS A 383 -77.71 -97.02 -18.77
C LYS A 383 -77.09 -95.96 -17.85
N ALA A 384 -77.41 -96.02 -16.56
CA ALA A 384 -76.82 -95.13 -15.55
C ALA A 384 -75.30 -95.34 -15.38
N GLU A 385 -74.84 -96.59 -15.48
CA GLU A 385 -73.39 -96.90 -15.41
C GLU A 385 -72.60 -96.34 -16.60
N ARG A 386 -73.20 -96.32 -17.80
CA ARG A 386 -72.54 -95.76 -19.00
C ARG A 386 -72.43 -94.23 -18.95
N ASP A 387 -73.42 -93.56 -18.36
CA ASP A 387 -73.41 -92.10 -18.23
C ASP A 387 -72.39 -91.64 -17.15
N ALA A 388 -72.13 -92.45 -16.12
CA ALA A 388 -71.11 -92.17 -15.11
C ALA A 388 -69.68 -92.22 -15.67
N ILE A 389 -69.37 -93.22 -16.50
CA ILE A 389 -68.06 -93.36 -17.15
C ILE A 389 -67.79 -92.19 -18.11
N ALA A 390 -68.81 -91.75 -18.85
CA ALA A 390 -68.69 -90.59 -19.75
C ALA A 390 -68.47 -89.26 -19.00
N ALA A 391 -68.96 -89.13 -17.77
CA ALA A 391 -68.77 -87.95 -16.94
C ALA A 391 -67.34 -87.86 -16.37
N GLU A 392 -66.76 -88.98 -15.97
CA GLU A 392 -65.38 -89.05 -15.45
C GLU A 392 -64.35 -88.70 -16.55
N GLU A 393 -64.53 -89.20 -17.77
CA GLU A 393 -63.66 -88.85 -18.90
C GLU A 393 -63.73 -87.36 -19.25
N LYS A 394 -64.90 -86.74 -19.12
CA LYS A 394 -65.08 -85.31 -19.36
C LYS A 394 -64.38 -84.47 -18.28
N ALA A 395 -64.51 -84.86 -17.01
CA ALA A 395 -63.83 -84.19 -15.90
C ALA A 395 -62.29 -84.28 -16.01
N ALA A 396 -61.76 -85.43 -16.43
CA ALA A 396 -60.33 -85.61 -16.65
C ALA A 396 -59.79 -84.72 -17.79
N ARG A 397 -60.55 -84.56 -18.89
CA ARG A 397 -60.17 -83.65 -19.99
C ARG A 397 -60.20 -82.18 -19.59
N GLU A 398 -61.18 -81.78 -18.77
CA GLU A 398 -61.28 -80.40 -18.27
C GLU A 398 -60.16 -80.06 -17.27
N ALA A 399 -59.76 -81.00 -16.41
CA ALA A 399 -58.63 -80.84 -15.50
C ALA A 399 -57.30 -80.67 -16.27
N ALA A 400 -57.04 -81.51 -17.27
CA ALA A 400 -55.84 -81.39 -18.12
C ALA A 400 -55.80 -80.07 -18.91
N ALA A 401 -56.94 -79.60 -19.42
CA ALA A 401 -57.04 -78.31 -20.09
C ALA A 401 -56.80 -77.12 -19.15
N TYR A 402 -57.19 -77.24 -17.88
CA TYR A 402 -56.96 -76.22 -16.87
C TYR A 402 -55.48 -76.10 -16.49
N GLU A 403 -54.79 -77.23 -16.28
CA GLU A 403 -53.34 -77.23 -16.01
C GLU A 403 -52.52 -76.66 -17.17
N ALA A 404 -52.89 -76.98 -18.42
CA ALA A 404 -52.24 -76.41 -19.60
C ALA A 404 -52.42 -74.88 -19.68
N ARG A 405 -53.58 -74.35 -19.28
CA ARG A 405 -53.81 -72.89 -19.21
C ARG A 405 -52.98 -72.23 -18.13
N GLN A 406 -52.87 -72.83 -16.94
CA GLN A 406 -52.01 -72.29 -15.88
C GLN A 406 -50.53 -72.27 -16.28
N ALA A 407 -50.05 -73.31 -16.96
CA ALA A 407 -48.69 -73.35 -17.49
C ALA A 407 -48.45 -72.24 -18.53
N ALA A 408 -49.40 -72.00 -19.44
CA ALA A 408 -49.32 -70.92 -20.42
C ALA A 408 -49.34 -69.53 -19.76
N ASP A 409 -50.20 -69.30 -18.77
CA ASP A 409 -50.31 -68.03 -18.05
C ASP A 409 -49.04 -67.71 -17.26
N THR A 410 -48.44 -68.72 -16.62
CA THR A 410 -47.17 -68.54 -15.89
C THR A 410 -46.01 -68.25 -16.83
N ALA A 411 -45.95 -68.89 -18.00
CA ALA A 411 -44.97 -68.59 -19.04
C ALA A 411 -45.14 -67.17 -19.59
N ALA A 412 -46.38 -66.75 -19.87
CA ALA A 412 -46.69 -65.40 -20.34
C ALA A 412 -46.33 -64.32 -19.30
N ARG A 413 -46.59 -64.56 -18.01
CA ARG A 413 -46.19 -63.65 -16.92
C ARG A 413 -44.67 -63.52 -16.80
N LYS A 414 -43.93 -64.62 -16.91
CA LYS A 414 -42.45 -64.59 -16.90
C LYS A 414 -41.90 -63.82 -18.10
N ALA A 415 -42.45 -64.03 -19.30
CA ALA A 415 -42.06 -63.29 -20.50
C ALA A 415 -42.36 -61.78 -20.36
N ALA A 416 -43.53 -61.43 -19.84
CA ALA A 416 -43.90 -60.03 -19.58
C ALA A 416 -42.98 -59.36 -18.53
N GLN A 417 -42.61 -60.08 -17.47
CA GLN A 417 -41.65 -59.60 -16.47
C GLN A 417 -40.26 -59.36 -17.07
N GLN A 418 -39.77 -60.25 -17.92
CA GLN A 418 -38.49 -60.08 -18.61
C GLN A 418 -38.51 -58.86 -19.56
N GLN A 419 -39.59 -58.68 -20.32
CA GLN A 419 -39.75 -57.51 -21.19
C GLN A 419 -39.85 -56.21 -20.39
N ALA A 420 -40.58 -56.20 -19.27
CA ALA A 420 -40.65 -55.05 -18.38
C ALA A 420 -39.27 -54.70 -17.80
N ALA A 421 -38.52 -55.70 -17.33
CA ALA A 421 -37.15 -55.52 -16.84
C ALA A 421 -36.22 -54.94 -17.92
N GLN A 422 -36.28 -55.45 -19.16
CA GLN A 422 -35.49 -54.93 -20.28
C GLN A 422 -35.85 -53.46 -20.60
N ARG A 423 -37.14 -53.10 -20.61
CA ARG A 423 -37.57 -51.71 -20.82
C ARG A 423 -37.08 -50.80 -19.70
N THR A 424 -37.13 -51.25 -18.44
CA THR A 424 -36.59 -50.44 -17.33
C THR A 424 -35.08 -50.24 -17.42
N ALA A 425 -34.34 -51.27 -17.84
CA ALA A 425 -32.90 -51.17 -18.06
C ALA A 425 -32.56 -50.20 -19.20
N GLN A 426 -33.29 -50.27 -20.32
CA GLN A 426 -33.12 -49.34 -21.44
C GLN A 426 -33.44 -47.89 -21.03
N ASN A 427 -34.53 -47.67 -20.31
CA ASN A 427 -34.90 -46.33 -19.80
C ASN A 427 -33.84 -45.78 -18.83
N LEU A 428 -33.32 -46.60 -17.92
CA LEU A 428 -32.24 -46.17 -17.02
C LEU A 428 -30.96 -45.83 -17.79
N GLN A 429 -30.64 -46.59 -18.84
CA GLN A 429 -29.48 -46.31 -19.69
C GLN A 429 -29.65 -44.98 -20.44
N GLN A 430 -30.85 -44.70 -20.97
CA GLN A 430 -31.18 -43.42 -21.60
C GLN A 430 -31.09 -42.25 -20.61
N GLN A 431 -31.65 -42.39 -19.40
CA GLN A 431 -31.56 -41.35 -18.36
C GLN A 431 -30.12 -41.07 -17.93
N MET A 432 -29.27 -42.10 -17.86
CA MET A 432 -27.85 -41.93 -17.55
C MET A 432 -27.10 -41.22 -18.68
N ALA A 433 -27.41 -41.55 -19.94
CA ALA A 433 -26.85 -40.88 -21.12
C ALA A 433 -27.27 -39.40 -21.19
N GLU A 434 -28.54 -39.10 -20.99
CA GLU A 434 -29.07 -37.73 -20.92
C GLU A 434 -28.41 -36.94 -19.79
N LYS A 435 -28.27 -37.54 -18.60
CA LYS A 435 -27.60 -36.89 -17.46
C LYS A 435 -26.11 -36.64 -17.74
N GLN A 436 -25.44 -37.53 -18.45
CA GLN A 436 -24.05 -37.32 -18.89
C GLN A 436 -23.97 -36.22 -19.94
N ALA A 437 -24.87 -36.18 -20.91
CA ALA A 437 -24.95 -35.13 -21.92
C ALA A 437 -25.21 -33.75 -21.29
N LEU A 438 -26.13 -33.64 -20.33
CA LEU A 438 -26.37 -32.39 -19.58
C LEU A 438 -25.14 -31.93 -18.79
N ARG A 439 -24.41 -32.87 -18.18
CA ARG A 439 -23.15 -32.54 -17.47
C ARG A 439 -22.08 -32.05 -18.43
N GLN A 440 -21.96 -32.64 -19.61
CA GLN A 440 -21.03 -32.20 -20.64
C GLN A 440 -21.41 -30.82 -21.19
N ALA A 441 -22.69 -30.59 -21.49
CA ALA A 441 -23.20 -29.29 -21.92
C ALA A 441 -22.93 -28.19 -20.88
N ALA A 442 -23.20 -28.47 -19.60
CA ALA A 442 -22.91 -27.54 -18.51
C ALA A 442 -21.40 -27.29 -18.33
N ALA A 443 -20.54 -28.29 -18.56
CA ALA A 443 -19.09 -28.10 -18.52
C ALA A 443 -18.60 -27.23 -19.69
N VAL A 444 -19.12 -27.45 -20.90
CA VAL A 444 -18.82 -26.61 -22.08
C VAL A 444 -19.29 -25.18 -21.86
N GLN A 445 -20.49 -24.99 -21.33
CA GLN A 445 -21.02 -23.65 -21.01
C GLN A 445 -20.16 -22.94 -19.97
N LYS A 446 -19.72 -23.63 -18.90
CA LYS A 446 -18.78 -23.06 -17.93
C LYS A 446 -17.45 -22.65 -18.53
N LEU A 447 -16.92 -23.43 -19.49
CA LEU A 447 -15.69 -23.07 -20.20
C LEU A 447 -15.91 -21.85 -21.12
N ALA A 448 -17.07 -21.75 -21.78
CA ALA A 448 -17.44 -20.60 -22.58
C ALA A 448 -17.61 -19.33 -21.72
N ASP A 449 -18.27 -19.43 -20.57
CA ASP A 449 -18.45 -18.32 -19.62
C ASP A 449 -17.10 -17.87 -19.05
N ALA A 450 -16.20 -18.81 -18.73
CA ALA A 450 -14.85 -18.50 -18.27
C ALA A 450 -14.02 -17.80 -19.38
N ALA A 451 -14.14 -18.23 -20.63
CA ALA A 451 -13.48 -17.59 -21.76
C ALA A 451 -14.04 -16.16 -22.02
N ALA A 452 -15.36 -15.98 -21.94
CA ALA A 452 -15.99 -14.67 -22.05
C ALA A 452 -15.55 -13.72 -20.92
N ALA A 453 -15.47 -14.21 -19.68
CA ALA A 453 -14.97 -13.45 -18.54
C ALA A 453 -13.49 -13.07 -18.70
N ALA A 454 -12.66 -13.95 -19.25
CA ALA A 454 -11.25 -13.66 -19.54
C ALA A 454 -11.10 -12.56 -20.60
N LEU A 455 -11.89 -12.63 -21.69
CA LEU A 455 -11.91 -11.59 -22.72
C LEU A 455 -12.38 -10.24 -22.18
N ALA A 456 -13.42 -10.23 -21.33
CA ALA A 456 -13.91 -9.00 -20.70
C ALA A 456 -12.85 -8.36 -19.79
N LYS A 457 -12.09 -9.17 -19.03
CA LYS A 457 -10.97 -8.68 -18.21
C LYS A 457 -9.87 -8.07 -19.07
N GLN A 458 -9.50 -8.73 -20.18
CA GLN A 458 -8.49 -8.23 -21.09
C GLN A 458 -8.91 -6.87 -21.71
N GLN A 459 -10.17 -6.73 -22.12
CA GLN A 459 -10.71 -5.46 -22.62
C GLN A 459 -10.69 -4.35 -21.56
N LEU A 460 -10.98 -4.68 -20.30
CA LEU A 460 -10.86 -3.74 -19.17
C LEU A 460 -9.41 -3.30 -18.94
N GLU A 461 -8.45 -4.21 -19.02
CA GLU A 461 -7.04 -3.86 -18.91
C GLU A 461 -6.56 -2.98 -20.06
N ASP A 462 -6.98 -3.28 -21.29
CA ASP A 462 -6.60 -2.52 -22.47
C ASP A 462 -7.23 -1.13 -22.48
N THR A 463 -8.48 -1.00 -22.01
CA THR A 463 -9.12 0.33 -21.80
C THR A 463 -8.43 1.12 -20.70
N LEU A 464 -8.07 0.51 -19.56
CA LEU A 464 -7.30 1.19 -18.51
C LEU A 464 -5.89 1.60 -18.98
N LYS A 465 -5.23 0.79 -19.81
CA LYS A 465 -3.95 1.17 -20.43
C LYS A 465 -4.14 2.34 -21.38
N ALA A 466 -5.16 2.32 -22.23
CA ALA A 466 -5.49 3.42 -23.15
C ALA A 466 -5.81 4.71 -22.39
N GLU A 467 -6.62 4.65 -21.33
CA GLU A 467 -6.92 5.82 -20.48
C GLU A 467 -5.67 6.36 -19.78
N LYS A 468 -4.77 5.49 -19.29
CA LYS A 468 -3.48 5.94 -18.71
C LYS A 468 -2.62 6.66 -19.73
N VAL A 469 -2.57 6.18 -20.98
CA VAL A 469 -1.87 6.86 -22.07
C VAL A 469 -2.52 8.21 -22.37
N GLN A 470 -3.85 8.26 -22.47
CA GLN A 470 -4.60 9.52 -22.67
C GLN A 470 -4.38 10.53 -21.54
N ARG A 471 -4.35 10.09 -20.29
CA ARG A 471 -4.04 10.97 -19.14
C ARG A 471 -2.61 11.51 -19.21
N LYS A 472 -1.65 10.68 -19.64
CA LYS A 472 -0.25 11.12 -19.83
C LYS A 472 -0.14 12.14 -20.96
N THR A 473 -0.79 11.91 -22.10
CA THR A 473 -0.77 12.85 -23.22
C THR A 473 -1.49 14.16 -22.86
N ALA A 474 -2.63 14.10 -22.18
CA ALA A 474 -3.34 15.28 -21.69
C ALA A 474 -2.48 16.09 -20.69
N LYS A 475 -1.80 15.42 -19.74
CA LYS A 475 -0.88 16.08 -18.81
C LYS A 475 0.31 16.71 -19.51
N GLN A 476 0.84 16.06 -20.55
CA GLN A 476 1.92 16.59 -21.36
C GLN A 476 1.48 17.83 -22.16
N GLN A 477 0.27 17.80 -22.74
CA GLN A 477 -0.33 18.96 -23.41
C GLN A 477 -0.55 20.11 -22.43
N GLN A 478 -1.07 19.85 -21.23
CA GLN A 478 -1.26 20.87 -20.20
C GLN A 478 0.08 21.49 -19.76
N LEU A 479 1.14 20.69 -19.61
CA LEU A 479 2.48 21.21 -19.33
C LEU A 479 3.04 22.05 -20.48
N GLN A 480 2.75 21.69 -21.74
CA GLN A 480 3.14 22.49 -22.89
C GLN A 480 2.39 23.82 -22.92
N GLN A 481 1.09 23.82 -22.62
CA GLN A 481 0.28 25.04 -22.50
C GLN A 481 0.82 25.95 -21.38
N GLN A 482 1.10 25.42 -20.19
CA GLN A 482 1.70 26.19 -19.09
C GLN A 482 3.07 26.79 -19.47
N LYS A 483 3.89 26.06 -20.24
CA LYS A 483 5.15 26.60 -20.75
C LYS A 483 4.92 27.73 -21.74
N GLN A 484 3.96 27.59 -22.64
CA GLN A 484 3.58 28.64 -23.61
C GLN A 484 3.06 29.88 -22.88
N GLU A 485 2.14 29.71 -21.92
CA GLU A 485 1.62 30.79 -21.08
C GLU A 485 2.74 31.50 -20.31
N LEU A 486 3.71 30.75 -19.75
CA LEU A 486 4.88 31.34 -19.11
C LEU A 486 5.78 32.11 -20.07
N THR A 487 5.99 31.60 -21.29
CA THR A 487 6.77 32.31 -22.31
C THR A 487 6.05 33.57 -22.79
N GLU A 488 4.75 33.52 -23.01
CA GLU A 488 3.93 34.68 -23.37
C GLU A 488 3.89 35.70 -22.23
N TRP A 489 3.76 35.27 -20.98
CA TRP A 489 3.80 36.15 -19.83
C TRP A 489 5.17 36.82 -19.69
N ARG A 490 6.27 36.07 -19.90
CA ARG A 490 7.63 36.64 -19.91
C ARG A 490 7.81 37.64 -21.04
N GLN A 491 7.29 37.36 -22.24
CA GLN A 491 7.31 38.30 -23.36
C GLN A 491 6.50 39.56 -23.03
N ARG A 492 5.26 39.42 -22.55
CA ARG A 492 4.44 40.56 -22.11
C ARG A 492 5.14 41.39 -21.05
N LYS A 493 5.77 40.76 -20.05
CA LYS A 493 6.53 41.47 -19.01
C LYS A 493 7.77 42.15 -19.56
N PHE A 494 8.46 41.51 -20.49
CA PHE A 494 9.60 42.11 -21.18
C PHE A 494 9.16 43.32 -22.02
N ASP A 495 8.05 43.22 -22.75
CA ASP A 495 7.48 44.31 -23.54
C ASP A 495 6.95 45.44 -22.64
N GLU A 496 6.29 45.12 -21.52
CA GLU A 496 5.85 46.10 -20.51
C GLU A 496 7.03 46.85 -19.87
N LEU A 497 8.16 46.17 -19.61
CA LEU A 497 9.37 46.79 -19.06
C LEU A 497 10.14 47.57 -20.13
N ASN A 498 10.12 47.12 -21.39
CA ASN A 498 10.79 47.78 -22.50
C ASN A 498 9.99 48.94 -23.09
N ALA A 499 8.66 48.95 -23.01
CA ALA A 499 7.82 50.06 -23.49
C ALA A 499 8.23 51.41 -22.88
N PRO A 500 8.39 51.58 -21.55
CA PRO A 500 8.84 52.83 -20.96
C PRO A 500 10.32 53.12 -21.27
N LEU A 501 11.15 52.09 -21.46
CA LEU A 501 12.54 52.26 -21.91
C LEU A 501 12.61 52.77 -23.34
N ALA A 502 11.80 52.23 -24.26
CA ALA A 502 11.70 52.68 -25.64
C ALA A 502 11.10 54.09 -25.74
N GLU A 503 10.13 54.44 -24.89
CA GLU A 503 9.64 55.82 -24.75
C GLU A 503 10.73 56.76 -24.20
N ALA A 504 11.50 56.33 -23.20
CA ALA A 504 12.63 57.10 -22.67
C ALA A 504 13.76 57.27 -23.70
N ASP A 505 14.09 56.22 -24.45
CA ASP A 505 15.10 56.23 -25.51
C ASP A 505 14.63 57.11 -26.68
N SER A 506 13.33 57.06 -27.02
CA SER A 506 12.72 57.98 -27.99
C SER A 506 12.78 59.44 -27.53
N TRP A 507 12.78 59.71 -26.22
CA TRP A 507 12.93 61.05 -25.63
C TRP A 507 14.38 61.54 -25.70
N VAL A 508 15.34 60.68 -25.35
CA VAL A 508 16.78 60.98 -25.40
C VAL A 508 17.26 61.13 -26.85
N HIS A 509 16.70 60.37 -27.79
CA HIS A 509 17.07 60.38 -29.21
C HIS A 509 16.08 61.16 -30.08
N LYS A 510 15.04 61.79 -29.51
CA LYS A 510 14.04 62.58 -30.25
C LYS A 510 14.67 63.66 -31.12
N LYS A 511 15.70 64.32 -30.60
CA LYS A 511 16.46 65.35 -31.33
C LYS A 511 17.27 64.75 -32.49
N VAL A 512 17.87 63.57 -32.28
CA VAL A 512 18.66 62.85 -33.30
C VAL A 512 17.76 62.25 -34.40
N LEU A 513 16.59 61.71 -34.05
CA LEU A 513 15.65 61.07 -34.98
C LEU A 513 14.81 62.08 -35.78
N HIS A 514 14.58 63.29 -35.27
CA HIS A 514 13.93 64.38 -36.02
C HIS A 514 14.92 65.26 -36.83
N GLY A 515 16.18 64.83 -36.97
CA GLY A 515 17.17 65.51 -37.82
C GLY A 515 17.77 66.78 -37.24
N GLU A 516 17.55 67.07 -35.95
CA GLU A 516 18.18 68.20 -35.26
C GLU A 516 19.49 67.74 -34.60
N ARG A 517 20.62 68.19 -35.15
CA ARG A 517 21.96 67.91 -34.63
C ARG A 517 22.05 68.21 -33.13
N ALA A 518 22.10 67.17 -32.31
CA ALA A 518 22.51 67.26 -30.92
C ALA A 518 23.93 66.70 -30.76
N PHE A 519 24.80 67.52 -30.16
CA PHE A 519 26.21 67.30 -29.80
C PHE A 519 27.28 67.60 -30.87
N THR A 520 27.53 68.89 -31.09
CA THR A 520 28.79 69.44 -31.61
C THR A 520 29.76 69.81 -30.49
N ASN A 521 30.10 68.91 -29.56
CA ASN A 521 31.08 69.23 -28.48
C ASN A 521 31.96 68.04 -28.04
N LEU A 522 32.42 67.20 -28.98
CA LEU A 522 33.43 66.16 -28.72
C LEU A 522 34.49 66.06 -29.83
N ARG A 523 34.94 67.21 -30.34
CA ARG A 523 36.19 67.32 -31.11
C ARG A 523 36.98 68.48 -30.52
N ASP A 524 37.87 68.16 -29.59
CA ASP A 524 39.20 68.76 -29.45
C ASP A 524 39.82 68.32 -28.12
N ASN A 525 40.52 67.19 -28.14
CA ASN A 525 41.59 66.86 -27.18
C ASN A 525 42.46 65.71 -27.74
N ARG A 526 43.06 65.95 -28.90
CA ARG A 526 44.25 65.25 -29.37
C ARG A 526 45.28 66.26 -29.85
N ARG A 527 45.91 66.94 -28.89
CA ARG A 527 47.25 67.52 -28.99
C ARG A 527 47.72 67.80 -27.56
N ILE A 528 48.46 66.84 -27.01
CA ILE A 528 49.82 66.97 -26.47
C ILE A 528 50.43 65.58 -26.59
#